data_AF-A0A1E1LQE4-F1
#
_entry.id   AF-A0A1E1LQE4-F1
#
_cell.length_a   1.000
_cell.length_b   1.000
_cell.length_c   1.000
_cell.angle_alpha   90.00
_cell.angle_beta   90.00
_cell.angle_gamma   90.00
#
_symmetry.space_group_name_H-M   'P 1'
#
loop_
_entity.id
_entity.type
_entity.pdbx_description
1 polymer ?
#
loop_
_entity_poly.entity_id
_entity_poly.type
_entity_poly.pdbx_seq_one_letter_code
_entity_poly.pdbx_strand_id
1 'polypeptide(L)'
;MASRDSTSSRAILALSLIGAFGVNSMYGLAWRNGYIPSLLRLRDHGPYIFPGSNIPILTRFTGINILDKALTLAGVMFATVTDGSAPASSLYGCETKQQGKYYVLVSLEKTMTMEMLILRRAVLWGCASQGVGYGFTMPIYSIVHLFCSPSAADRSPTMAQGVRLSSTKSVETIIPSLILGYVVPSVLMAILLFSPTFHQWLGGLWQGYPVWVTLIQYGIECVRSMRSDAEDKPKATTSNTLVEPSRVGEKRILHRAYLFAFAFSATTNVVTYGVLASVKFFPSLFSDHILLVSLCRSSRDSGREIYLAG
;
A
#
# COMPACT_ATOMS: atom_id res chain seq x y z
N MET A 1 -3.66 18.24 -33.15
CA MET A 1 -4.60 17.63 -32.19
C MET A 1 -4.86 16.21 -32.69
N ALA A 2 -4.06 15.23 -32.25
CA ALA A 2 -4.18 13.85 -32.72
C ALA A 2 -5.51 13.26 -32.23
N SER A 3 -6.24 12.57 -33.11
CA SER A 3 -7.49 11.89 -32.77
C SER A 3 -7.21 10.88 -31.66
N ARG A 4 -7.78 11.14 -30.48
CA ARG A 4 -7.64 10.30 -29.30
C ARG A 4 -8.20 8.91 -29.59
N ASP A 5 -7.40 7.87 -29.45
CA ASP A 5 -7.82 6.51 -29.79
C ASP A 5 -9.04 6.09 -28.94
N SER A 6 -9.95 5.38 -29.61
CA SER A 6 -11.12 4.73 -29.00
C SER A 6 -10.73 3.83 -27.82
N THR A 7 -9.53 3.26 -27.83
CA THR A 7 -9.00 2.39 -26.77
C THR A 7 -8.70 3.17 -25.49
N SER A 8 -7.99 4.29 -25.58
CA SER A 8 -7.70 5.17 -24.44
C SER A 8 -8.97 5.73 -23.82
N SER A 9 -9.95 6.09 -24.65
CA SER A 9 -11.25 6.59 -24.17
C SER A 9 -12.03 5.51 -23.39
N ARG A 10 -12.04 4.27 -23.89
CA ARG A 10 -12.64 3.12 -23.18
C ARG A 10 -11.92 2.81 -21.86
N ALA A 11 -10.59 2.85 -21.85
CA ALA A 11 -9.80 2.62 -20.64
C ALA A 11 -10.08 3.67 -19.55
N ILE A 12 -10.15 4.95 -19.93
CA ILE A 12 -10.47 6.04 -19.00
C ILE A 12 -11.89 5.91 -18.45
N LEU A 13 -12.86 5.54 -19.28
CA LEU A 13 -14.23 5.29 -18.82
C LEU A 13 -14.25 4.13 -17.82
N ALA A 14 -13.60 3.01 -18.14
CA ALA A 14 -13.51 1.86 -17.23
C ALA A 14 -12.85 2.24 -15.90
N LEU A 15 -11.71 2.95 -15.93
CA LEU A 15 -11.04 3.43 -14.72
C LEU A 15 -11.91 4.39 -13.91
N SER A 16 -12.66 5.28 -14.57
CA SER A 16 -13.59 6.20 -13.90
C SER A 16 -14.71 5.44 -13.19
N LEU A 17 -15.28 4.42 -13.83
CA LEU A 17 -16.30 3.55 -13.24
C LEU A 17 -15.73 2.74 -12.05
N ILE A 18 -14.53 2.18 -12.20
CA ILE A 18 -13.83 1.49 -11.11
C ILE A 18 -13.56 2.44 -9.94
N GLY A 19 -13.14 3.68 -10.22
CA GLY A 19 -12.97 4.73 -9.21
C GLY A 19 -14.27 5.04 -8.48
N ALA A 20 -15.34 5.33 -9.21
CA ALA A 20 -16.65 5.59 -8.60
C ALA A 20 -17.13 4.43 -7.72
N PHE A 21 -16.97 3.19 -8.20
CA PHE A 21 -17.26 1.99 -7.43
C PHE A 21 -16.39 1.88 -6.18
N GLY A 22 -15.08 2.13 -6.29
CA GLY A 22 -14.14 2.12 -5.17
C GLY A 22 -14.50 3.15 -4.10
N VAL A 23 -14.82 4.38 -4.49
CA VAL A 23 -15.26 5.44 -3.57
C VAL A 23 -16.55 5.08 -2.87
N ASN A 24 -17.55 4.59 -3.61
CA ASN A 24 -18.81 4.14 -3.02
C ASN A 24 -18.61 2.95 -2.07
N SER A 25 -17.70 2.03 -2.39
CA SER A 25 -17.41 0.86 -1.55
C SER A 25 -16.68 1.25 -0.27
N MET A 26 -15.71 2.16 -0.34
CA MET A 26 -14.93 2.60 0.82
C MET A 26 -15.71 3.58 1.70
N TYR A 27 -16.26 4.64 1.12
CA TYR A 27 -16.89 5.73 1.86
C TYR A 27 -18.41 5.63 1.87
N GLY A 28 -19.02 5.34 0.74
CA GLY A 28 -20.48 5.27 0.63
C GLY A 28 -21.09 4.16 1.48
N LEU A 29 -20.49 2.97 1.51
CA LEU A 29 -20.94 1.85 2.34
C LEU A 29 -20.68 2.13 3.83
N ALA A 30 -19.48 2.61 4.16
CA ALA A 30 -19.09 2.98 5.53
C ALA A 30 -19.89 4.17 6.10
N TRP A 31 -20.42 5.02 5.24
CA TRP A 31 -21.35 6.06 5.64
C TRP A 31 -22.74 5.49 5.91
N ARG A 32 -23.28 4.71 4.95
CA ARG A 32 -24.64 4.13 5.02
C ARG A 32 -24.83 3.16 6.19
N ASN A 33 -23.77 2.45 6.60
CA ASN A 33 -23.83 1.56 7.76
C ASN A 33 -23.52 2.27 9.10
N GLY A 34 -23.34 3.60 9.10
CA GLY A 34 -23.08 4.39 10.30
C GLY A 34 -21.64 4.31 10.84
N TYR A 35 -20.72 3.62 10.16
CA TYR A 35 -19.34 3.45 10.61
C TYR A 35 -18.57 4.77 10.67
N ILE A 36 -18.61 5.59 9.61
CA ILE A 36 -17.92 6.90 9.59
C ILE A 36 -18.44 7.83 10.70
N PRO A 37 -19.75 8.06 10.87
CA PRO A 37 -20.27 8.85 11.99
C PRO A 37 -19.82 8.35 13.36
N SER A 38 -19.80 7.03 13.55
CA SER A 38 -19.39 6.40 14.81
C SER A 38 -17.91 6.63 15.11
N LEU A 39 -17.05 6.51 14.09
CA LEU A 39 -15.63 6.82 14.19
C LEU A 39 -15.36 8.29 14.53
N LEU A 40 -16.07 9.22 13.87
CA LEU A 40 -15.92 10.65 14.14
C LEU A 40 -16.40 11.00 15.56
N ARG A 41 -17.52 10.42 16.01
CA ARG A 41 -18.00 10.57 17.38
C ARG A 41 -16.98 10.05 18.40
N LEU A 42 -16.40 8.86 18.16
CA LEU A 42 -15.40 8.29 19.05
C LEU A 42 -14.15 9.17 19.14
N ARG A 43 -13.73 9.76 18.01
CA ARG A 43 -12.59 10.69 17.93
C ARG A 43 -12.85 12.02 18.66
N ASP A 44 -14.05 12.58 18.54
CA ASP A 44 -14.35 13.95 19.00
C ASP A 44 -15.01 14.01 20.39
N HIS A 45 -15.73 12.96 20.80
CA HIS A 45 -16.56 12.96 22.00
C HIS A 45 -16.29 11.79 22.97
N GLY A 46 -15.49 10.81 22.59
CA GLY A 46 -15.25 9.60 23.41
C GLY A 46 -16.32 8.51 23.20
N PRO A 47 -16.24 7.34 23.87
CA PRO A 47 -15.56 7.08 25.16
C PRO A 47 -14.02 6.87 25.13
N TYR A 48 -13.31 7.13 24.03
CA TYR A 48 -11.85 6.94 23.91
C TYR A 48 -11.37 5.56 24.36
N ILE A 49 -12.20 4.54 24.17
CA ILE A 49 -11.93 3.13 24.46
C ILE A 49 -12.26 2.35 23.18
N PHE A 50 -11.47 1.32 22.86
CA PHE A 50 -11.76 0.50 21.67
C PHE A 50 -13.09 -0.26 21.84
N PRO A 51 -13.93 -0.31 20.80
CA PRO A 51 -15.19 -1.05 20.84
C PRO A 51 -14.98 -2.51 21.26
N GLY A 52 -15.77 -2.99 22.23
CA GLY A 52 -15.68 -4.37 22.72
C GLY A 52 -14.49 -4.69 23.62
N SER A 53 -13.76 -3.67 24.11
CA SER A 53 -12.62 -3.86 25.01
C SER A 53 -12.59 -2.82 26.14
N ASN A 54 -11.66 -2.99 27.08
CA ASN A 54 -11.34 -1.98 28.11
C ASN A 54 -10.03 -1.23 27.81
N ILE A 55 -9.55 -1.29 26.55
CA ILE A 55 -8.26 -0.71 26.16
C ILE A 55 -8.48 0.76 25.77
N PRO A 56 -7.80 1.72 26.43
CA PRO A 56 -7.88 3.12 26.06
C PRO A 56 -7.22 3.39 24.70
N ILE A 57 -7.85 4.27 23.93
CA ILE A 57 -7.35 4.73 22.64
C ILE A 57 -6.30 5.81 22.88
N LEU A 58 -5.13 5.64 22.27
CA LEU A 58 -4.06 6.61 22.25
C LEU A 58 -4.47 7.78 21.34
N THR A 59 -4.62 8.97 21.94
CA THR A 59 -5.04 10.18 21.23
C THR A 59 -3.91 11.16 20.95
N ARG A 60 -2.70 10.90 21.48
CA ARG A 60 -1.54 11.77 21.36
C ARG A 60 -0.31 10.96 20.96
N PHE A 61 0.14 11.16 19.72
CA PHE A 61 1.31 10.48 19.15
C PHE A 61 2.48 11.44 18.99
N THR A 62 2.22 12.63 18.49
CA THR A 62 3.23 13.62 18.10
C THR A 62 3.09 14.92 18.88
N GLY A 63 1.90 15.19 19.42
CA GLY A 63 1.53 16.47 20.01
C GLY A 63 0.97 17.48 18.99
N ILE A 64 0.94 17.14 17.69
CA ILE A 64 0.33 17.96 16.65
C ILE A 64 -1.13 17.54 16.48
N ASN A 65 -2.06 18.40 16.90
CA ASN A 65 -3.49 18.07 16.99
C ASN A 65 -4.08 17.42 15.72
N ILE A 66 -3.81 17.98 14.54
CA ILE A 66 -4.34 17.45 13.28
C ILE A 66 -3.78 16.05 12.98
N LEU A 67 -2.48 15.86 13.19
CA LEU A 67 -1.82 14.58 12.93
C LEU A 67 -2.26 13.52 13.94
N ASP A 68 -2.33 13.89 15.21
CA ASP A 68 -2.78 13.01 16.29
C ASP A 68 -4.23 12.56 16.08
N LYS A 69 -5.13 13.45 15.65
CA LYS A 69 -6.51 13.09 15.27
C LYS A 69 -6.56 12.11 14.09
N ALA A 70 -5.72 12.31 13.07
CA ALA A 70 -5.65 11.41 11.92
C ALA A 70 -5.10 10.03 12.31
N LEU A 71 -4.02 9.99 13.11
CA LEU A 71 -3.42 8.75 13.61
C LEU A 71 -4.35 8.00 14.55
N THR A 72 -5.08 8.71 15.41
CA THR A 72 -6.11 8.13 16.28
C THR A 72 -7.20 7.46 15.46
N LEU A 73 -7.74 8.17 14.46
CA LEU A 73 -8.78 7.65 13.58
C LEU A 73 -8.29 6.40 12.83
N ALA A 74 -7.07 6.44 12.30
CA ALA A 74 -6.46 5.30 11.63
C ALA A 74 -6.25 4.12 12.59
N GLY A 75 -5.77 4.38 13.81
CA GLY A 75 -5.59 3.37 14.85
C GLY A 75 -6.89 2.64 15.18
N VAL A 76 -8.00 3.37 15.32
CA VAL A 76 -9.32 2.76 15.52
C VAL A 76 -9.77 1.97 14.30
N MET A 77 -9.61 2.53 13.10
CA MET A 77 -10.03 1.87 11.86
C MET A 77 -9.34 0.53 11.64
N PHE A 78 -8.04 0.45 11.97
CA PHE A 78 -7.23 -0.72 11.74
C PHE A 78 -7.06 -1.63 12.96
N ALA A 79 -7.62 -1.27 14.14
CA ALA A 79 -7.48 -2.08 15.35
C ALA A 79 -7.87 -3.54 15.14
N THR A 80 -9.08 -3.77 14.64
CA THR A 80 -9.60 -5.13 14.36
C THR A 80 -8.84 -5.87 13.24
N VAL A 81 -8.06 -5.15 12.44
CA VAL A 81 -7.22 -5.71 11.39
C VAL A 81 -5.92 -6.24 11.99
N THR A 82 -5.39 -5.59 13.02
CA THR A 82 -4.05 -5.87 13.55
C THR A 82 -4.05 -6.64 14.86
N ASP A 83 -5.15 -6.60 15.63
CA ASP A 83 -5.26 -7.25 16.94
C ASP A 83 -5.71 -8.72 16.88
N GLY A 84 -6.18 -9.20 15.71
CA GLY A 84 -6.67 -10.58 15.53
C GLY A 84 -8.06 -10.85 16.11
N SER A 85 -8.72 -9.85 16.70
CA SER A 85 -10.06 -9.99 17.31
C SER A 85 -11.15 -10.33 16.29
N ALA A 86 -10.97 -9.87 15.05
CA ALA A 86 -11.83 -10.17 13.92
C ALA A 86 -11.01 -10.88 12.81
N PRO A 87 -10.93 -12.22 12.83
CA PRO A 87 -10.09 -12.99 11.90
C PRO A 87 -10.37 -12.67 10.41
N ALA A 88 -11.63 -12.41 10.05
CA ALA A 88 -12.00 -11.99 8.70
C ALA A 88 -11.38 -10.63 8.31
N SER A 89 -11.39 -9.66 9.23
CA SER A 89 -10.77 -8.34 9.03
C SER A 89 -9.25 -8.43 8.98
N SER A 90 -8.63 -9.24 9.86
CA SER A 90 -7.17 -9.47 9.83
C SER A 90 -6.72 -10.16 8.56
N LEU A 91 -7.49 -11.13 8.08
CA LEU A 91 -7.21 -11.82 6.82
C LEU A 91 -7.37 -10.87 5.61
N TYR A 92 -8.40 -10.02 5.60
CA TYR A 92 -8.53 -8.93 4.64
C TYR A 92 -7.35 -7.93 4.74
N GLY A 93 -6.85 -7.65 5.94
CA GLY A 93 -5.61 -6.91 6.16
C GLY A 93 -4.40 -7.54 5.48
N CYS A 94 -4.28 -8.87 5.52
CA CYS A 94 -3.22 -9.59 4.82
C CYS A 94 -3.33 -9.42 3.29
N GLU A 95 -4.54 -9.53 2.75
CA GLU A 95 -4.80 -9.33 1.33
C GLU A 95 -4.46 -7.90 0.88
N THR A 96 -4.92 -6.90 1.63
CA THR A 96 -4.71 -5.48 1.32
C THR A 96 -3.25 -5.06 1.39
N LYS A 97 -2.38 -5.79 2.10
CA LYS A 97 -0.92 -5.55 2.11
C LYS A 97 -0.26 -5.73 0.73
N GLN A 98 -0.95 -6.30 -0.26
CA GLN A 98 -0.46 -6.33 -1.64
C GLN A 98 -0.22 -4.94 -2.25
N GLN A 99 -0.71 -3.86 -1.62
CA GLN A 99 -0.41 -2.47 -2.01
C GLN A 99 1.09 -2.16 -2.11
N GLY A 100 1.96 -2.92 -1.43
CA GLY A 100 3.42 -2.81 -1.59
C GLY A 100 3.88 -2.97 -3.05
N LYS A 101 3.20 -3.80 -3.86
CA LYS A 101 3.53 -3.96 -5.30
C LYS A 101 3.31 -2.68 -6.09
N TYR A 102 2.28 -1.91 -5.74
CA TYR A 102 1.99 -0.63 -6.36
C TYR A 102 3.09 0.37 -6.04
N TYR A 103 3.54 0.40 -4.79
CA TYR A 103 4.63 1.29 -4.41
C TYR A 103 5.92 0.98 -5.19
N VAL A 104 6.22 -0.30 -5.45
CA VAL A 104 7.32 -0.69 -6.35
C VAL A 104 7.11 -0.12 -7.75
N LEU A 105 5.91 -0.27 -8.34
CA LEU A 105 5.61 0.23 -9.67
C LEU A 105 5.77 1.75 -9.78
N VAL A 106 5.17 2.53 -8.87
CA VAL A 106 5.32 4.00 -8.88
C VAL A 106 6.76 4.42 -8.59
N SER A 107 7.48 3.66 -7.75
CA SER A 107 8.89 3.90 -7.48
C SER A 107 9.79 3.54 -8.67
N LEU A 108 9.39 2.61 -9.53
CA LEU A 108 10.07 2.35 -10.80
C LEU A 108 9.81 3.51 -11.77
N GLU A 109 8.56 3.96 -11.86
CA GLU A 109 8.19 5.08 -12.74
C GLU A 109 8.94 6.37 -12.42
N LYS A 110 9.24 6.64 -11.14
CA LYS A 110 10.06 7.80 -10.75
C LYS A 110 11.49 7.74 -11.33
N THR A 111 12.01 6.53 -11.55
CA THR A 111 13.37 6.30 -12.06
C THR A 111 13.41 6.30 -13.57
N MET A 112 12.25 6.32 -14.24
CA MET A 112 12.17 6.43 -15.69
C MET A 112 12.33 7.88 -16.13
N THR A 113 12.96 8.09 -17.28
CA THR A 113 13.11 9.42 -17.89
C THR A 113 11.76 9.90 -18.43
N MET A 114 10.93 10.48 -17.55
CA MET A 114 9.61 11.05 -17.89
C MET A 114 9.57 12.56 -17.76
N GLU A 115 8.87 13.26 -18.65
CA GLU A 115 8.77 14.73 -18.66
C GLU A 115 7.91 15.27 -17.49
N MET A 116 6.92 14.51 -17.02
CA MET A 116 5.95 15.01 -16.03
C MET A 116 6.38 14.74 -14.58
N LEU A 117 6.65 15.83 -13.86
CA LEU A 117 7.13 15.83 -12.47
C LEU A 117 6.16 15.17 -11.47
N ILE A 118 4.86 15.18 -11.72
CA ILE A 118 3.85 14.68 -10.75
C ILE A 118 3.84 13.15 -10.63
N LEU A 119 4.11 12.42 -11.72
CA LEU A 119 4.23 10.96 -11.71
C LEU A 119 5.53 10.51 -11.02
N ARG A 120 6.56 11.35 -11.04
CA ARG A 120 7.84 11.08 -10.35
C ARG A 120 7.74 11.16 -8.82
N ARG A 121 6.68 11.77 -8.28
CA ARG A 121 6.52 11.95 -6.81
C ARG A 121 5.84 10.75 -6.18
N ALA A 122 6.54 9.61 -6.11
CA ALA A 122 6.02 8.37 -5.51
C ALA A 122 5.50 8.56 -4.07
N VAL A 123 6.19 9.38 -3.27
CA VAL A 123 5.77 9.72 -1.89
C VAL A 123 4.41 10.42 -1.86
N LEU A 124 4.10 11.29 -2.82
CA LEU A 124 2.83 12.00 -2.87
C LEU A 124 1.68 11.02 -3.10
N TRP A 125 1.86 10.10 -4.06
CA TRP A 125 0.87 9.07 -4.36
C TRP A 125 0.72 8.06 -3.23
N GLY A 126 1.80 7.69 -2.54
CA GLY A 126 1.75 6.86 -1.35
C GLY A 126 1.01 7.53 -0.19
N CYS A 127 1.32 8.80 0.10
CA CYS A 127 0.61 9.59 1.11
C CYS A 127 -0.87 9.77 0.78
N ALA A 128 -1.20 10.03 -0.49
CA ALA A 128 -2.58 10.08 -0.94
C ALA A 128 -3.27 8.72 -0.73
N SER A 129 -2.63 7.61 -1.11
CA SER A 129 -3.23 6.27 -0.92
C SER A 129 -3.43 5.91 0.54
N GLN A 130 -2.57 6.43 1.43
CA GLN A 130 -2.72 6.26 2.87
C GLN A 130 -3.86 7.10 3.45
N GLY A 131 -3.96 8.37 3.03
CA GLY A 131 -4.93 9.32 3.59
C GLY A 131 -6.35 9.13 3.06
N VAL A 132 -6.50 8.90 1.74
CA VAL A 132 -7.82 8.77 1.09
C VAL A 132 -8.10 7.36 0.53
N GLY A 133 -7.20 6.43 0.80
CA GLY A 133 -7.38 5.04 0.40
C GLY A 133 -6.93 4.70 -1.02
N TYR A 134 -6.57 3.44 -1.17
CA TYR A 134 -6.09 2.86 -2.43
C TYR A 134 -7.16 2.85 -3.53
N GLY A 135 -8.41 2.53 -3.19
CA GLY A 135 -9.52 2.46 -4.15
C GLY A 135 -9.86 3.80 -4.80
N PHE A 136 -9.57 4.91 -4.13
CA PHE A 136 -9.71 6.26 -4.67
C PHE A 136 -8.48 6.67 -5.50
N THR A 137 -7.28 6.40 -4.97
CA THR A 137 -6.03 6.93 -5.56
C THR A 137 -5.57 6.19 -6.81
N MET A 138 -5.73 4.87 -6.89
CA MET A 138 -5.26 4.12 -8.06
C MET A 138 -5.90 4.55 -9.37
N PRO A 139 -7.24 4.67 -9.47
CA PRO A 139 -7.85 4.97 -10.77
C PRO A 139 -7.43 6.35 -11.26
N ILE A 140 -7.27 7.32 -10.35
CA ILE A 140 -6.73 8.64 -10.66
C ILE A 140 -5.28 8.53 -11.15
N TYR A 141 -4.42 7.81 -10.43
CA TYR A 141 -3.04 7.59 -10.85
C TYR A 141 -2.97 6.96 -12.25
N SER A 142 -3.75 5.91 -12.50
CA SER A 142 -3.80 5.22 -13.79
C SER A 142 -4.32 6.12 -14.91
N ILE A 143 -5.33 6.95 -14.66
CA ILE A 143 -5.81 7.93 -15.64
C ILE A 143 -4.71 8.95 -15.97
N VAL A 144 -4.06 9.53 -14.94
CA VAL A 144 -2.95 10.46 -15.13
C VAL A 144 -1.79 9.78 -15.87
N HIS A 145 -1.48 8.53 -15.55
CA HIS A 145 -0.46 7.74 -16.24
C HIS A 145 -0.80 7.53 -17.71
N LEU A 146 -2.04 7.18 -18.06
CA LEU A 146 -2.46 7.06 -19.46
C LEU A 146 -2.31 8.37 -20.25
N PHE A 147 -2.51 9.52 -19.61
CA PHE A 147 -2.34 10.81 -20.27
C PHE A 147 -0.89 11.26 -20.39
N CYS A 148 -0.07 10.97 -19.38
CA CYS A 148 1.23 11.60 -19.21
C CYS A 148 2.41 10.68 -19.46
N SER A 149 2.23 9.36 -19.37
CA SER A 149 3.32 8.40 -19.51
C SER A 149 3.75 8.24 -20.97
N PRO A 150 5.05 8.36 -21.28
CA PRO A 150 5.60 8.02 -22.58
C PRO A 150 5.40 6.54 -22.98
N SER A 151 5.15 5.68 -21.99
CA SER A 151 4.91 4.25 -22.15
C SER A 151 3.43 3.90 -22.40
N ALA A 152 2.52 4.88 -22.35
CA ALA A 152 1.11 4.65 -22.63
C ALA A 152 0.89 4.34 -24.13
N ALA A 153 -0.05 3.43 -24.42
CA ALA A 153 -0.24 2.77 -25.71
C ALA A 153 -0.40 3.69 -26.94
N ASP A 154 -0.74 4.97 -26.73
CA ASP A 154 -0.91 5.98 -27.79
C ASP A 154 0.40 6.66 -28.23
N ARG A 155 1.55 6.38 -27.58
CA ARG A 155 2.85 6.86 -28.05
C ARG A 155 3.57 5.74 -28.78
N SER A 156 4.09 6.05 -29.98
CA SER A 156 4.75 5.11 -30.91
C SER A 156 5.58 4.04 -30.19
N PRO A 157 5.59 2.76 -30.65
CA PRO A 157 6.43 1.70 -30.09
C PRO A 157 7.92 2.09 -29.97
N THR A 158 8.39 2.97 -30.84
CA THR A 158 9.75 3.55 -30.77
C THR A 158 9.97 4.46 -29.56
N MET A 159 8.95 5.19 -29.09
CA MET A 159 9.01 6.01 -27.87
C MET A 159 8.95 5.16 -26.61
N ALA A 160 8.14 4.10 -26.57
CA ALA A 160 8.13 3.16 -25.45
C ALA A 160 9.48 2.43 -25.31
N GLN A 161 10.15 2.10 -26.42
CA GLN A 161 11.51 1.55 -26.42
C GLN A 161 12.61 2.56 -26.03
N GLY A 162 12.30 3.86 -26.10
CA GLY A 162 13.19 4.95 -25.69
C GLY A 162 13.17 5.25 -24.19
N VAL A 163 12.23 4.66 -23.43
CA VAL A 163 12.18 4.85 -21.98
C VAL A 163 13.36 4.13 -21.32
N ARG A 164 14.28 4.92 -20.76
CA ARG A 164 15.48 4.45 -20.06
C ARG A 164 15.38 4.69 -18.57
N LEU A 165 16.17 3.93 -17.82
CA LEU A 165 16.36 4.19 -16.40
C LEU A 165 17.32 5.37 -16.26
N SER A 166 16.91 6.38 -15.49
CA SER A 166 17.79 7.49 -15.10
C SER A 166 18.91 7.01 -14.17
N SER A 167 18.69 5.94 -13.40
CA SER A 167 19.71 5.34 -12.53
C SER A 167 19.35 3.90 -12.14
N THR A 168 20.19 2.94 -12.55
CA THR A 168 20.07 1.53 -12.12
C THR A 168 20.31 1.38 -10.61
N LYS A 169 21.23 2.16 -10.04
CA LYS A 169 21.53 2.16 -8.60
C LYS A 169 20.31 2.54 -7.76
N SER A 170 19.48 3.48 -8.24
CA SER A 170 18.24 3.90 -7.55
C SER A 170 17.15 2.83 -7.60
N VAL A 171 17.10 2.01 -8.67
CA VAL A 171 16.14 0.90 -8.72
C VAL A 171 16.50 -0.19 -7.71
N GLU A 172 17.79 -0.46 -7.51
CA GLU A 172 18.26 -1.44 -6.53
C GLU A 172 17.99 -1.06 -5.07
N THR A 173 17.72 0.22 -4.78
CA THR A 173 17.37 0.67 -3.42
C THR A 173 15.88 0.54 -3.11
N ILE A 174 15.01 0.33 -4.11
CA ILE A 174 13.55 0.24 -3.93
C ILE A 174 13.16 -0.96 -3.06
N ILE A 175 13.72 -2.14 -3.33
CA ILE A 175 13.38 -3.36 -2.59
C ILE A 175 13.79 -3.26 -1.11
N PRO A 176 15.06 -2.94 -0.76
CA PRO A 176 15.44 -2.84 0.65
C PRO A 176 14.70 -1.71 1.38
N SER A 177 14.42 -0.58 0.71
CA SER A 177 13.65 0.50 1.33
C SER A 177 12.20 0.10 1.60
N LEU A 178 11.56 -0.67 0.70
CA LEU A 178 10.22 -1.19 0.92
C LEU A 178 10.20 -2.21 2.07
N ILE A 179 11.20 -3.10 2.14
CA ILE A 179 11.28 -4.09 3.22
C ILE A 179 11.37 -3.37 4.57
N LEU A 180 12.28 -2.40 4.70
CA LEU A 180 12.51 -1.68 5.96
C LEU A 180 11.40 -0.68 6.29
N GLY A 181 10.86 0.03 5.30
CA GLY A 181 9.89 1.10 5.51
C GLY A 181 8.43 0.64 5.51
N TYR A 182 8.13 -0.54 4.98
CA TYR A 182 6.77 -1.07 4.87
C TYR A 182 6.61 -2.47 5.46
N VAL A 183 7.41 -3.45 5.02
CA VAL A 183 7.22 -4.87 5.43
C VAL A 183 7.51 -5.06 6.92
N VAL A 184 8.67 -4.61 7.40
CA VAL A 184 9.07 -4.73 8.80
C VAL A 184 8.06 -4.05 9.73
N PRO A 185 7.67 -2.77 9.53
CA PRO A 185 6.60 -2.14 10.30
C PRO A 185 5.27 -2.90 10.26
N SER A 186 4.90 -3.46 9.10
CA SER A 186 3.66 -4.23 8.94
C SER A 186 3.65 -5.53 9.74
N VAL A 187 4.81 -6.15 9.93
CA VAL A 187 4.98 -7.36 10.75
C VAL A 187 4.97 -6.97 12.22
N LEU A 188 5.72 -5.92 12.61
CA LEU A 188 5.75 -5.44 13.99
C LEU A 188 4.35 -5.08 14.50
N MET A 189 3.55 -4.40 13.68
CA MET A 189 2.16 -4.07 13.99
C MET A 189 1.25 -5.31 14.11
N ALA A 190 1.60 -6.45 13.50
CA ALA A 190 0.79 -7.67 13.58
C ALA A 190 1.19 -8.61 14.75
N ILE A 191 2.27 -8.31 15.47
CA ILE A 191 2.73 -9.12 16.59
C ILE A 191 1.91 -8.77 17.84
N LEU A 192 1.19 -9.76 18.36
CA LEU A 192 0.32 -9.62 19.55
C LEU A 192 1.05 -9.76 20.89
N LEU A 193 2.38 -9.89 20.88
CA LEU A 193 3.19 -10.05 22.10
C LEU A 193 3.44 -8.73 22.84
N PHE A 194 3.06 -7.60 22.24
CA PHE A 194 3.33 -6.28 22.77
C PHE A 194 2.17 -5.75 23.62
N SER A 195 2.47 -4.79 24.50
CA SER A 195 1.42 -4.10 25.26
C SER A 195 0.47 -3.35 24.30
N PRO A 196 -0.82 -3.20 24.64
CA PRO A 196 -1.79 -2.52 23.76
C PRO A 196 -1.35 -1.11 23.38
N THR A 197 -0.73 -0.36 24.30
CA THR A 197 -0.20 0.97 24.03
C THR A 197 0.94 0.93 23.01
N PHE A 198 1.88 -0.01 23.14
CA PHE A 198 2.98 -0.15 22.19
C PHE A 198 2.48 -0.58 20.80
N HIS A 199 1.47 -1.45 20.75
CA HIS A 199 0.82 -1.83 19.50
C HIS A 199 0.22 -0.61 18.78
N GLN A 200 -0.47 0.27 19.50
CA GLN A 200 -0.99 1.53 18.94
C GLN A 200 0.12 2.42 18.39
N TRP A 201 1.25 2.55 19.10
CA TRP A 201 2.42 3.29 18.61
C TRP A 201 3.00 2.70 17.32
N LEU A 202 3.11 1.37 17.23
CA LEU A 202 3.54 0.68 16.01
C LEU A 202 2.56 0.94 14.86
N GLY A 203 1.26 0.94 15.14
CA GLY A 203 0.22 1.32 14.18
C GLY A 203 0.38 2.76 13.70
N GLY A 204 0.61 3.70 14.61
CA GLY A 204 0.86 5.11 14.30
C GLY A 204 2.14 5.30 13.46
N LEU A 205 3.22 4.60 13.81
CA LEU A 205 4.46 4.58 13.04
C LEU A 205 4.22 4.05 11.62
N TRP A 206 3.44 2.97 11.47
CA TRP A 206 3.13 2.37 10.18
C TRP A 206 2.35 3.31 9.24
N GLN A 207 1.52 4.22 9.77
CA GLN A 207 0.81 5.22 8.95
C GLN A 207 1.77 6.12 8.14
N GLY A 208 3.01 6.30 8.60
CA GLY A 208 4.03 7.07 7.91
C GLY A 208 4.80 6.31 6.81
N TYR A 209 4.44 5.05 6.49
CA TYR A 209 5.24 4.20 5.59
C TYR A 209 5.64 4.86 4.26
N PRO A 210 4.79 5.65 3.55
CA PRO A 210 5.20 6.23 2.27
C PRO A 210 6.40 7.17 2.41
N VAL A 211 6.44 7.89 3.54
CA VAL A 211 7.54 8.79 3.90
C VAL A 211 8.76 7.97 4.31
N TRP A 212 8.59 6.97 5.17
CA TRP A 212 9.69 6.11 5.64
C TRP A 212 10.39 5.39 4.49
N VAL A 213 9.64 4.77 3.57
CA VAL A 213 10.22 4.09 2.42
C VAL A 213 11.04 5.07 1.56
N THR A 214 10.54 6.30 1.35
CA THR A 214 11.27 7.33 0.59
C THR A 214 12.53 7.79 1.30
N LEU A 215 12.46 8.09 2.60
CA LEU A 215 13.59 8.54 3.40
C LEU A 215 14.67 7.46 3.53
N ILE A 216 14.27 6.20 3.75
CA ILE A 216 15.18 5.06 3.79
C ILE A 216 15.84 4.87 2.42
N GLN A 217 15.08 4.97 1.33
CA GLN A 217 15.64 4.87 -0.01
C GLN A 217 16.72 5.93 -0.25
N TYR A 218 16.40 7.20 0.08
CA TYR A 218 17.34 8.30 0.00
C TYR A 218 18.58 8.08 0.88
N GLY A 219 18.39 7.59 2.10
CA GLY A 219 19.48 7.26 3.02
C GLY A 219 20.42 6.17 2.46
N ILE A 220 19.87 5.10 1.88
CA ILE A 220 20.66 4.04 1.24
C ILE A 220 21.43 4.60 0.04
N GLU A 221 20.80 5.46 -0.78
CA GLU A 221 21.45 6.12 -1.91
C GLU A 221 22.61 7.03 -1.45
N CYS A 222 22.39 7.82 -0.40
CA CYS A 222 23.39 8.70 0.19
C CYS A 222 24.60 7.90 0.71
N VAL A 223 24.37 6.87 1.53
CA VAL A 223 25.43 6.00 2.07
C VAL A 223 26.23 5.34 0.94
N ARG A 224 25.56 4.89 -0.13
CA ARG A 224 26.22 4.29 -1.29
C ARG A 224 27.06 5.31 -2.07
N SER A 225 26.60 6.55 -2.22
CA SER A 225 27.37 7.62 -2.86
C SER A 225 28.64 7.92 -2.07
N MET A 226 28.51 8.14 -0.75
CA MET A 226 29.65 8.44 0.11
C MET A 226 30.72 7.34 0.09
N ARG A 227 30.31 6.07 0.00
CA ARG A 227 31.24 4.95 -0.09
C ARG A 227 31.95 4.87 -1.45
N SER A 228 31.24 5.15 -2.54
CA SER A 228 31.83 5.22 -3.88
C SER A 228 32.92 6.30 -3.95
N ASP A 229 32.64 7.48 -3.40
CA ASP A 229 33.58 8.61 -3.40
C ASP A 229 34.81 8.35 -2.49
N ALA A 230 34.63 7.52 -1.45
CA ALA A 230 35.72 7.11 -0.58
C ALA A 230 36.63 6.03 -1.22
N GLU A 231 36.05 5.17 -2.07
CA GLU A 231 36.78 4.12 -2.81
C GLU A 231 37.50 4.69 -4.06
N ASP A 232 37.05 5.82 -4.63
CA ASP A 232 37.61 6.47 -5.84
C ASP A 232 38.74 7.49 -5.60
N LYS A 233 39.40 7.50 -4.43
CA LYS A 233 40.66 8.27 -4.26
C LYS A 233 41.81 7.62 -5.06
N PRO A 234 42.66 8.42 -5.75
CA PRO A 234 42.99 8.19 -7.15
C PRO A 234 44.09 7.14 -7.37
N LYS A 235 43.81 6.18 -8.27
CA LYS A 235 44.83 5.74 -9.24
C LYS A 235 44.55 6.48 -10.53
N ALA A 236 45.50 7.34 -10.91
CA ALA A 236 45.45 8.09 -12.16
C ALA A 236 45.27 7.13 -13.35
N THR A 237 44.59 7.66 -14.38
CA THR A 237 44.39 7.10 -15.73
C THR A 237 43.13 6.25 -15.87
N THR A 238 42.08 6.81 -16.48
CA THR A 238 41.60 6.42 -17.84
C THR A 238 40.16 6.94 -18.04
N SER A 239 40.01 7.86 -19.00
CA SER A 239 38.79 8.28 -19.71
C SER A 239 37.43 8.16 -18.99
N ASN A 240 36.83 9.32 -18.64
CA ASN A 240 35.42 9.50 -18.34
C ASN A 240 34.55 9.06 -19.53
N THR A 241 34.28 7.76 -19.63
CA THR A 241 33.17 7.25 -20.42
C THR A 241 32.04 7.06 -19.42
N LEU A 242 31.00 7.89 -19.50
CA LEU A 242 29.73 7.58 -18.85
C LEU A 242 29.31 6.20 -19.35
N VAL A 243 29.54 5.16 -18.57
CA VAL A 243 29.10 3.81 -18.91
C VAL A 243 27.58 3.82 -18.79
N GLU A 244 26.93 4.17 -19.90
CA GLU A 244 25.50 3.98 -20.09
C GLU A 244 25.16 2.54 -19.67
N PRO A 245 24.20 2.35 -18.74
CA PRO A 245 23.86 1.02 -18.29
C PRO A 245 23.46 0.18 -19.50
N SER A 246 24.16 -0.93 -19.71
CA SER A 246 23.84 -1.83 -20.81
C SER A 246 22.35 -2.20 -20.74
N ARG A 247 21.65 -2.18 -21.89
CA ARG A 247 20.21 -2.48 -21.97
C ARG A 247 19.87 -3.84 -21.34
N VAL A 248 20.83 -4.78 -21.37
CA VAL A 248 20.76 -6.08 -20.71
C VAL A 248 20.76 -5.94 -19.17
N GLY A 249 21.64 -5.09 -18.63
CA GLY A 249 21.69 -4.77 -17.20
C GLY A 249 20.42 -4.10 -16.69
N GLU A 250 19.90 -3.10 -17.41
CA GLU A 250 18.63 -2.44 -17.09
C GLU A 250 17.47 -3.44 -17.03
N LYS A 251 17.34 -4.29 -18.07
CA LYS A 251 16.30 -5.33 -18.14
C LYS A 251 16.40 -6.31 -16.97
N ARG A 252 17.62 -6.70 -16.57
CA ARG A 252 17.84 -7.61 -15.43
C ARG A 252 17.37 -6.98 -14.11
N ILE A 253 17.68 -5.71 -13.88
CA ILE A 253 17.30 -5.00 -12.65
C ILE A 253 15.78 -4.78 -12.61
N LEU A 254 15.18 -4.35 -13.72
CA LEU A 254 13.73 -4.24 -13.84
C LEU A 254 13.05 -5.59 -13.59
N HIS A 255 13.54 -6.67 -14.21
CA HIS A 255 13.00 -8.01 -14.02
C HIS A 255 13.02 -8.43 -12.55
N ARG A 256 14.09 -8.12 -11.80
CA ARG A 256 14.15 -8.39 -10.34
C ARG A 256 13.10 -7.60 -9.57
N ALA A 257 12.92 -6.32 -9.89
CA ALA A 257 11.92 -5.49 -9.23
C ALA A 257 10.48 -5.98 -9.51
N TYR A 258 10.17 -6.32 -10.77
CA TYR A 258 8.88 -6.88 -11.14
C TYR A 258 8.65 -8.27 -10.54
N LEU A 259 9.66 -9.15 -10.56
CA LEU A 259 9.56 -10.47 -9.95
C LEU A 259 9.32 -10.36 -8.44
N PHE A 260 10.00 -9.44 -7.76
CA PHE A 260 9.75 -9.16 -6.35
C PHE A 260 8.32 -8.66 -6.12
N ALA A 261 7.83 -7.69 -6.90
CA ALA A 261 6.47 -7.17 -6.77
C ALA A 261 5.42 -8.26 -7.02
N PHE A 262 5.65 -9.12 -8.01
CA PHE A 262 4.82 -10.29 -8.30
C PHE A 262 4.84 -11.30 -7.16
N ALA A 263 6.02 -11.73 -6.71
CA ALA A 263 6.18 -12.71 -5.64
C ALA A 263 5.58 -12.21 -4.31
N PHE A 264 5.75 -10.93 -4.00
CA PHE A 264 5.14 -10.31 -2.83
C PHE A 264 3.62 -10.34 -2.91
N SER A 265 3.04 -9.95 -4.05
CA SER A 265 1.58 -10.00 -4.27
C SER A 265 1.05 -11.44 -4.29
N ALA A 266 1.76 -12.36 -4.92
CA ALA A 266 1.34 -13.75 -5.03
C ALA A 266 1.34 -14.40 -3.65
N THR A 267 2.38 -14.17 -2.84
CA THR A 267 2.47 -14.68 -1.47
C THR A 267 1.29 -14.22 -0.63
N THR A 268 0.95 -12.92 -0.60
CA THR A 268 -0.18 -12.44 0.22
C THR A 268 -1.52 -13.03 -0.22
N ASN A 269 -1.75 -13.20 -1.53
CA ASN A 269 -2.96 -13.81 -2.07
C ASN A 269 -3.02 -15.31 -1.79
N VAL A 270 -1.94 -16.05 -2.06
CA VAL A 270 -1.86 -17.51 -1.83
C VAL A 270 -2.05 -17.83 -0.36
N VAL A 271 -1.43 -17.06 0.55
CA VAL A 271 -1.64 -17.23 1.99
C VAL A 271 -3.11 -16.98 2.35
N THR A 272 -3.69 -15.89 1.85
CA THR A 272 -5.10 -15.55 2.13
C THR A 272 -6.07 -16.62 1.65
N TYR A 273 -5.99 -17.01 0.38
CA TYR A 273 -6.84 -18.06 -0.19
C TYR A 273 -6.56 -19.43 0.40
N GLY A 274 -5.30 -19.72 0.77
CA GLY A 274 -4.91 -20.94 1.45
C GLY A 274 -5.58 -21.07 2.82
N VAL A 275 -5.62 -19.99 3.61
CA VAL A 275 -6.35 -19.95 4.88
C VAL A 275 -7.85 -20.14 4.65
N LEU A 276 -8.46 -19.42 3.71
CA LEU A 276 -9.89 -19.56 3.38
C LEU A 276 -10.24 -20.99 2.93
N ALA A 277 -9.41 -21.59 2.09
CA ALA A 277 -9.59 -22.97 1.64
C ALA A 277 -9.45 -23.94 2.81
N SER A 278 -8.46 -23.74 3.69
CA SER A 278 -8.23 -24.59 4.86
C SER A 278 -9.43 -24.56 5.81
N VAL A 279 -10.01 -23.39 6.08
CA VAL A 279 -11.23 -23.27 6.90
C VAL A 279 -12.40 -24.03 6.27
N LYS A 280 -12.53 -23.98 4.93
CA LYS A 280 -13.61 -24.64 4.20
C LYS A 280 -13.46 -26.17 4.15
N PHE A 281 -12.25 -26.67 3.94
CA PHE A 281 -12.01 -28.11 3.76
C PHE A 281 -11.70 -28.86 5.06
N PHE A 282 -11.16 -28.16 6.07
CA PHE A 282 -10.77 -28.75 7.35
C PHE A 282 -11.32 -27.94 8.53
N PRO A 283 -12.66 -27.78 8.64
CA PRO A 283 -13.26 -26.93 9.67
C PRO A 283 -12.89 -27.36 11.10
N SER A 284 -12.68 -28.66 11.34
CA SER A 284 -12.30 -29.20 12.65
C SER A 284 -10.92 -28.73 13.16
N LEU A 285 -10.07 -28.14 12.31
CA LEU A 285 -8.78 -27.57 12.71
C LEU A 285 -8.91 -26.15 13.28
N PHE A 286 -10.09 -25.53 13.16
CA PHE A 286 -10.34 -24.16 13.59
C PHE A 286 -11.32 -24.13 14.75
N SER A 287 -11.13 -23.18 15.67
CA SER A 287 -12.05 -23.00 16.79
C SER A 287 -13.43 -22.54 16.33
N ASP A 288 -14.46 -22.85 17.11
CA ASP A 288 -15.86 -22.51 16.78
C ASP A 288 -16.07 -21.01 16.52
N HIS A 289 -15.29 -20.15 17.17
CA HIS A 289 -15.29 -18.70 16.95
C HIS A 289 -14.89 -18.30 15.52
N ILE A 290 -13.98 -19.05 14.87
CA ILE A 290 -13.56 -18.81 13.48
C ILE A 290 -14.58 -19.39 12.50
N LEU A 291 -15.22 -20.51 12.85
CA LEU A 291 -16.21 -21.19 12.03
C LEU A 291 -17.55 -20.44 11.96
N LEU A 292 -18.00 -19.86 13.08
CA LEU A 292 -19.24 -19.08 13.15
C LEU A 292 -19.24 -17.89 12.17
N VAL A 293 -18.11 -17.20 12.03
CA VAL A 293 -17.95 -16.08 11.09
C VAL A 293 -18.01 -16.55 9.63
N SER A 294 -17.55 -17.77 9.37
CA SER A 294 -17.50 -18.37 8.03
C SER A 294 -18.85 -18.95 7.58
N LEU A 295 -19.63 -19.48 8.52
CA LEU A 295 -20.89 -20.21 8.27
C LEU A 295 -22.16 -19.36 8.43
N CYS A 296 -22.13 -18.23 9.15
CA CYS A 296 -23.29 -17.34 9.30
C CYS A 296 -23.81 -16.72 7.98
N ARG A 297 -23.09 -16.89 6.86
CA ARG A 297 -23.59 -16.53 5.52
C ARG A 297 -24.48 -17.62 4.89
N SER A 298 -24.47 -18.85 5.40
CA SER A 298 -25.29 -19.96 4.90
C SER A 298 -26.65 -20.10 5.60
N SER A 299 -26.88 -19.41 6.72
CA SER A 299 -28.15 -19.48 7.48
C SER A 299 -29.10 -18.32 7.21
N ARG A 300 -28.76 -17.38 6.32
CA ARG A 300 -29.64 -16.25 5.97
C ARG A 300 -30.71 -16.61 4.91
N ASP A 301 -30.94 -17.90 4.68
CA ASP A 301 -32.12 -18.45 3.99
C ASP A 301 -33.14 -19.09 4.96
N SER A 302 -32.88 -19.06 6.27
CA SER A 302 -33.84 -19.48 7.30
C SER A 302 -34.16 -18.27 8.18
N GLY A 303 -35.18 -17.50 7.77
CA GLY A 303 -35.57 -16.26 8.40
C GLY A 303 -35.70 -16.33 9.92
N ARG A 304 -34.78 -15.67 10.63
CA ARG A 304 -34.98 -15.12 11.97
C ARG A 304 -34.17 -13.84 12.07
N GLU A 305 -34.90 -12.74 12.21
CA GLU A 305 -34.39 -11.49 12.76
C GLU A 305 -33.75 -11.78 14.12
N ILE A 306 -32.50 -11.37 14.31
CA ILE A 306 -31.94 -11.22 15.64
C ILE A 306 -31.52 -9.76 15.78
N TYR A 307 -32.23 -9.12 16.69
CA TYR A 307 -32.08 -7.75 17.15
C TYR A 307 -30.69 -7.47 17.73
N LEU A 308 -30.32 -6.19 17.60
CA LEU A 308 -29.28 -5.48 18.34
C LEU A 308 -29.19 -5.88 19.82
N ALA A 309 -27.98 -6.13 20.30
CA ALA A 309 -27.51 -5.91 21.67
C ALA A 309 -25.98 -6.09 21.65
N GLY A 310 -25.13 -5.19 22.13
CA GLY A 310 -25.23 -3.87 22.74
C GLY A 310 -23.82 -3.26 22.76
#